data_AF-A0A427KHS6-F1
#
_entry.id   AF-A0A427KHS6-F1
#
_cell.length_a   1.000
_cell.length_b   1.000
_cell.length_c   1.000
_cell.angle_alpha   90.00
_cell.angle_beta   90.00
_cell.angle_gamma   90.00
#
_symmetry.space_group_name_H-M   'P 1'
#
loop_
_entity.id
_entity.type
_entity.pdbx_description
1 polymer ?
#
loop_
_entity_poly.entity_id
_entity_poly.type
_entity_poly.pdbx_seq_one_letter_code
_entity_poly.pdbx_strand_id
1 'polypeptide(L)' 'MAVRNNPWKTELKVARSQRNKLKTISEKLKDMCCEWDGLSGWLETESERLAESIDQHLEALDEQIYAWSASKSEPE' A
#
# COMPACT_ATOMS: atom_id res chain seq x y z
N MET A 1 3.91 -33.99 -8.40
CA MET A 1 3.91 -32.66 -9.07
C MET A 1 4.77 -31.73 -8.23
N ALA A 2 5.91 -31.26 -8.74
CA ALA A 2 6.75 -30.33 -8.00
C ALA A 2 6.00 -29.00 -7.86
N VAL A 3 5.68 -28.61 -6.63
CA VAL A 3 5.18 -27.27 -6.33
C VAL A 3 6.33 -26.33 -6.64
N ARG A 4 6.32 -25.73 -7.83
CA ARG A 4 7.29 -24.73 -8.23
C ARG A 4 7.05 -23.51 -7.33
N ASN A 5 7.79 -23.41 -6.23
CA ASN A 5 7.73 -22.26 -5.33
C ASN A 5 8.03 -21.03 -6.17
N ASN A 6 7.16 -20.02 -6.08
CA ASN A 6 7.43 -18.72 -6.68
C ASN A 6 8.72 -18.18 -6.04
N PRO A 7 9.75 -17.81 -6.83
CA PRO A 7 11.01 -17.28 -6.29
C PRO A 7 10.80 -16.04 -5.41
N TRP A 8 9.77 -15.25 -5.70
CA TRP A 8 9.41 -14.01 -5.01
C TRP A 8 8.53 -14.22 -3.76
N LYS A 9 8.51 -15.43 -3.18
CA LYS A 9 7.57 -15.77 -2.10
C LYS A 9 7.75 -14.87 -0.87
N THR A 10 8.98 -14.49 -0.56
CA THR A 10 9.29 -13.65 0.62
C THR A 10 8.85 -12.21 0.38
N GLU A 11 9.18 -11.67 -0.78
CA GLU A 11 8.84 -10.33 -1.25
C GLU A 11 7.32 -10.17 -1.32
N LEU A 12 6.61 -11.14 -1.90
CA LEU A 12 5.15 -11.18 -1.92
C LEU A 12 4.53 -11.17 -0.53
N LYS A 13 5.12 -11.91 0.43
CA LYS A 13 4.62 -11.94 1.81
C LYS A 13 4.80 -10.57 2.48
N VAL A 14 5.97 -9.95 2.30
CA VAL A 14 6.28 -8.63 2.86
C VAL A 14 5.40 -7.55 2.23
N ALA A 15 5.33 -7.49 0.90
CA ALA A 15 4.56 -6.49 0.17
C ALA A 15 3.06 -6.56 0.50
N ARG A 16 2.48 -7.76 0.59
CA ARG A 16 1.07 -7.92 1.02
C ARG A 16 0.84 -7.45 2.46
N SER A 17 1.78 -7.75 3.36
CA SER A 17 1.72 -7.29 4.76
C SER A 17 1.80 -5.77 4.83
N GLN A 18 2.73 -5.16 4.09
CA GLN A 18 2.90 -3.71 4.02
C GLN A 18 1.67 -3.03 3.40
N ARG A 19 1.15 -3.56 2.29
CA ARG A 19 -0.08 -3.08 1.64
C ARG A 19 -1.26 -3.05 2.61
N ASN A 20 -1.49 -4.13 3.37
CA ASN A 20 -2.59 -4.17 4.33
C ASN A 20 -2.43 -3.11 5.43
N LYS A 21 -1.21 -2.91 5.95
CA LYS A 21 -0.95 -1.87 6.96
C LYS A 21 -1.18 -0.47 6.41
N LEU A 22 -0.66 -0.18 5.22
CA LEU A 22 -0.81 1.12 4.56
C LEU A 22 -2.27 1.42 4.23
N LYS A 23 -3.06 0.42 3.82
CA LYS A 23 -4.50 0.58 3.61
C LYS A 23 -5.21 1.05 4.88
N THR A 24 -4.93 0.42 6.02
CA THR A 24 -5.47 0.86 7.32
C THR A 24 -5.01 2.26 7.72
N ILE A 25 -3.77 2.65 7.40
CA ILE A 25 -3.28 4.00 7.68
C ILE A 25 -3.98 5.04 6.80
N SER A 26 -4.15 4.76 5.50
CA SER A 26 -4.88 5.65 4.57
C SER A 26 -6.32 5.87 5.02
N GLU A 27 -7.03 4.79 5.40
CA GLU A 27 -8.39 4.87 5.96
C GLU A 27 -8.43 5.78 7.20
N LYS A 28 -7.50 5.59 8.16
CA LYS A 28 -7.44 6.43 9.36
C LYS A 28 -7.10 7.89 9.09
N LEU A 29 -6.25 8.19 8.10
CA LEU A 29 -5.94 9.56 7.74
C LEU A 29 -7.14 10.28 7.12
N LYS A 30 -7.96 9.56 6.33
CA LYS A 30 -9.21 10.09 5.78
C LYS A 30 -10.23 10.35 6.89
N ASP A 31 -10.32 9.47 7.89
CA ASP A 31 -11.15 9.69 9.08
C ASP A 31 -10.67 10.92 9.87
N MET A 32 -9.36 11.03 10.14
CA MET A 32 -8.76 12.18 10.82
C MET A 32 -8.94 13.49 10.06
N CYS A 33 -8.94 13.45 8.73
CA CYS A 33 -9.22 14.62 7.89
C CYS A 33 -10.60 15.21 8.22
N CYS A 34 -11.62 14.35 8.34
CA CYS A 34 -12.98 14.74 8.71
C CYS A 34 -13.07 15.33 10.13
N GLU A 35 -12.20 14.92 11.06
CA GLU A 35 -12.16 15.48 12.41
C GLU A 35 -11.73 16.96 12.43
N TRP A 36 -11.03 17.43 11.40
CA TRP A 36 -10.60 18.82 11.26
C TRP A 36 -11.58 19.71 10.51
N ASP A 37 -12.68 19.15 9.98
CA ASP A 37 -13.70 19.91 9.25
C ASP A 37 -14.27 21.04 10.12
N GLY A 38 -14.24 22.26 9.57
CA GLY A 38 -14.65 23.47 10.27
C GLY A 38 -13.74 23.93 11.42
N LEU A 39 -12.66 23.20 11.74
CA LEU A 39 -11.69 23.56 12.79
C LEU A 39 -10.36 24.07 12.19
N SER A 40 -9.81 23.38 11.19
CA SER A 40 -8.52 23.74 10.59
C SER A 40 -8.37 23.20 9.17
N GLY A 41 -8.61 24.06 8.18
CA GLY A 41 -8.43 23.69 6.76
C GLY A 41 -6.99 23.32 6.39
N TRP A 42 -5.99 23.81 7.13
CA TRP A 42 -4.60 23.39 6.91
C TRP A 42 -4.37 21.93 7.34
N LEU A 43 -4.92 21.52 8.49
CA LEU A 43 -4.78 20.14 8.97
C LEU A 43 -5.62 19.15 8.15
N GLU A 44 -6.78 19.58 7.66
CA GLU A 44 -7.58 18.86 6.67
C GLU A 44 -6.75 18.59 5.41
N THR A 45 -6.24 19.65 4.77
CA THR A 45 -5.43 19.54 3.55
C THR A 45 -4.18 18.68 3.74
N GLU A 46 -3.47 18.82 4.88
CA GLU A 46 -2.25 18.06 5.13
C GLU A 46 -2.54 16.57 5.39
N SER A 47 -3.65 16.25 6.06
CA SER A 47 -4.08 14.86 6.30
C SER A 47 -4.52 14.19 4.99
N GLU A 48 -5.25 14.92 4.13
CA GLU A 48 -5.63 14.46 2.80
C GLU A 48 -4.40 14.19 1.93
N ARG A 49 -3.46 15.14 1.87
CA ARG A 49 -2.21 14.97 1.11
C ARG A 49 -1.37 13.77 1.57
N LEU A 50 -1.33 13.50 2.87
CA LEU A 50 -0.65 12.33 3.39
C LEU A 50 -1.37 11.03 2.99
N ALA A 51 -2.70 11.03 2.99
CA ALA A 51 -3.49 9.88 2.51
C ALA A 51 -3.25 9.62 1.01
N GLU A 52 -3.22 10.67 0.18
CA GLU A 52 -2.90 10.57 -1.26
C GLU A 52 -1.51 9.96 -1.51
N SER A 53 -0.49 10.36 -0.75
CA SER A 53 0.85 9.78 -0.88
C SER A 53 0.88 8.29 -0.52
N ILE A 54 0.10 7.87 0.47
CA ILE A 54 -0.04 6.46 0.83
C ILE A 54 -0.78 5.70 -0.28
N ASP A 55 -1.83 6.27 -0.86
CA ASP A 55 -2.59 5.67 -1.95
C ASP A 55 -1.69 5.45 -3.19
N GLN A 56 -0.82 6.40 -3.53
CA GLN A 56 0.21 6.22 -4.58
C GLN A 56 1.18 5.08 -4.26
N HIS A 57 1.61 4.94 -3.01
CA HIS A 57 2.49 3.84 -2.60
C HIS A 57 1.75 2.49 -2.64
N LEU A 58 0.44 2.46 -2.36
CA LEU A 58 -0.39 1.26 -2.48
C LEU A 58 -0.49 0.80 -3.93
N GLU A 59 -0.67 1.71 -4.89
CA GLU A 59 -0.66 1.41 -6.33
C GLU A 59 0.68 0.79 -6.75
N ALA A 60 1.80 1.39 -6.34
CA ALA A 60 3.14 0.85 -6.62
C ALA A 60 3.33 -0.57 -6.02
N LEU A 61 2.82 -0.83 -4.81
CA LEU A 61 2.85 -2.16 -4.21
C LEU A 61 1.98 -3.17 -4.98
N ASP A 62 0.82 -2.74 -5.48
CA ASP A 62 -0.08 -3.59 -6.27
C ASP A 62 0.56 -4.00 -7.60
N GLU A 63 1.23 -3.08 -8.28
CA GLU A 63 1.99 -3.37 -9.50
C GLU A 63 3.12 -4.39 -9.24
N GLN A 64 3.89 -4.21 -8.17
CA GLN A 64 4.97 -5.13 -7.81
C GLN A 64 4.45 -6.51 -7.42
N ILE A 65 3.38 -6.57 -6.61
CA ILE A 65 2.73 -7.83 -6.24
C ILE A 65 2.23 -8.56 -7.50
N TYR A 66 1.61 -7.82 -8.43
CA TYR A 66 1.16 -8.40 -9.69
C TYR A 66 2.33 -8.96 -10.49
N ALA A 67 3.38 -8.18 -10.71
CA ALA A 67 4.58 -8.58 -11.45
C ALA A 67 5.25 -9.83 -10.86
N TRP A 68 5.49 -9.86 -9.56
CA TRP A 68 6.07 -11.01 -8.87
C TRP A 68 5.16 -12.23 -8.85
N SER A 69 3.84 -12.04 -8.79
CA SER A 69 2.90 -13.16 -8.85
C SER A 69 2.83 -13.81 -10.23
N ALA A 70 3.00 -13.00 -11.29
CA ALA A 70 2.98 -13.45 -12.68
C ALA A 70 4.35 -14.00 -13.13
N SER A 71 5.45 -13.51 -12.57
CA SER A 71 6.80 -13.95 -12.91
C SER A 71 7.09 -15.36 -12.38
N LYS A 72 7.64 -16.22 -13.25
CA LYS A 72 8.13 -17.56 -12.91
C LYS A 72 9.65 -17.65 -12.82
N SER A 73 10.34 -16.52 -12.94
CA SER A 73 11.80 -16.39 -12.95
C SER A 73 12.27 -15.44 -11.83
N GLU A 74 13.38 -15.81 -11.21
CA GLU A 74 14.06 -15.17 -10.08
C GLU A 74 14.62 -13.78 -10.48
N PRO A 75 14.75 -12.81 -9.57
CA PRO A 75 15.48 -11.56 -9.87
C PRO A 75 16.92 -11.86 -10.32
N GLU A 76 17.42 -11.10 -11.32
CA GLU A 76 18.86 -11.00 -11.61
C GLU A 76 19.60 -10.21 -10.53
#